data_AF-A0A183U104-F1
#
_entry.id   AF-A0A183U104-F1
#
_cell.length_a   1.000
_cell.length_b   1.000
_cell.length_c   1.000
_cell.angle_alpha   90.00
_cell.angle_beta   90.00
_cell.angle_gamma   90.00
#
_symmetry.space_group_name_H-M   'P 1'
#
loop_
_entity.id
_entity.type
_entity.pdbx_description
1 polymer ?
#
loop_
_entity_poly.entity_id
_entity_poly.type
_entity_poly.pdbx_seq_one_letter_code
_entity_poly.pdbx_strand_id
1 'polypeptide(L)'
;MDDKNYDEEIWQGQFMLRRPEARAHLGHLEKRKDYLQRAKDYNEKKEKLRKLKREALDRNPDEFHFHMVRSRIAEDGMHHELTPEPDEDTKLQKKLADVKDLKYVRHRLNIENKVAISLTPFTSNLFCMVVGFNLNDLVLPALEISGC
;
A
#
# COMPACT_ATOMS: atom_id res chain seq x y z
N MET A 1 19.14 -9.75 38.15
CA MET A 1 17.95 -9.35 38.92
C MET A 1 16.80 -9.89 38.13
N ASP A 2 16.46 -11.12 38.45
CA ASP A 2 15.85 -12.03 37.49
C ASP A 2 14.35 -11.77 37.45
N ASP A 3 13.84 -11.48 36.26
CA ASP A 3 12.43 -11.42 35.95
C ASP A 3 11.85 -12.82 36.19
N LYS A 4 11.46 -13.10 37.43
CA LYS A 4 10.74 -14.31 37.77
C LYS A 4 9.44 -14.28 36.99
N ASN A 5 9.36 -15.14 35.98
CA ASN A 5 8.16 -15.51 35.26
C ASN A 5 7.14 -16.05 36.27
N TYR A 6 6.33 -15.16 36.84
CA TYR A 6 5.28 -15.47 37.82
C TYR A 6 3.97 -15.92 37.15
N ASP A 7 4.00 -16.24 35.85
CA ASP A 7 2.80 -16.53 35.06
C ASP A 7 2.65 -18.01 34.66
N GLU A 8 3.61 -18.88 35.01
CA GLU A 8 3.60 -20.28 34.53
C GLU A 8 3.18 -21.35 35.54
N GLU A 9 2.93 -21.02 36.81
CA GLU A 9 2.47 -22.04 37.76
C GLU A 9 1.24 -21.59 38.55
N ILE A 10 0.23 -22.47 38.56
CA ILE A 10 -1.08 -22.43 39.26
C ILE A 10 -2.13 -21.56 38.51
N TRP A 11 -3.15 -22.11 37.85
CA TRP A 11 -4.26 -22.88 38.42
C TRP A 11 -4.92 -23.85 37.43
N GLN A 12 -4.97 -25.12 37.83
CA GLN A 12 -5.98 -26.06 37.34
C GLN A 12 -7.37 -25.55 37.77
N GLY A 13 -8.14 -24.98 36.83
CA GLY A 13 -9.60 -24.84 37.00
C GLY A 13 -10.17 -23.51 37.50
N GLN A 14 -9.63 -22.34 37.11
CA GLN A 14 -10.36 -21.07 37.30
C GLN A 14 -11.31 -20.83 36.12
N PHE A 15 -12.63 -21.03 36.29
CA PHE A 15 -13.63 -20.63 35.30
C PHE A 15 -13.51 -19.11 35.06
N MET A 16 -12.97 -18.72 33.90
CA MET A 16 -12.89 -17.31 33.52
C MET A 16 -14.31 -16.74 33.42
N LEU A 17 -14.65 -15.81 34.33
CA LEU A 17 -15.95 -15.14 34.33
C LEU A 17 -16.19 -14.50 32.95
N ARG A 18 -17.20 -14.99 32.23
CA ARG A 18 -17.63 -14.45 30.95
C ARG A 18 -18.54 -13.25 31.21
N ARG A 19 -18.42 -12.20 30.40
CA ARG A 19 -19.25 -10.99 30.48
C ARG A 19 -20.75 -11.33 30.41
N PRO A 20 -21.63 -10.70 31.23
CA PRO A 20 -23.08 -10.88 31.12
C PRO A 20 -23.63 -10.42 29.76
N GLU A 21 -24.62 -11.13 29.22
CA GLU A 21 -25.18 -10.86 27.89
C GLU A 21 -25.86 -9.49 27.78
N ALA A 22 -26.50 -9.02 28.86
CA ALA A 22 -27.08 -7.67 28.94
C ALA A 22 -26.06 -6.54 28.70
N ARG A 23 -24.76 -6.81 28.89
CA ARG A 23 -23.66 -5.86 28.72
C ARG A 23 -22.80 -6.16 27.49
N ALA A 24 -23.30 -6.97 26.54
CA ALA A 24 -22.56 -7.32 25.34
C ALA A 24 -22.20 -6.10 24.46
N HIS A 25 -23.04 -5.06 24.48
CA HIS A 25 -22.84 -3.82 23.73
C HIS A 25 -21.60 -3.01 24.15
N LEU A 26 -21.07 -3.23 25.36
CA LEU A 26 -19.90 -2.48 25.88
C LEU A 26 -18.55 -3.05 25.43
N GLY A 27 -18.53 -4.05 24.56
CA GLY A 27 -17.29 -4.72 24.15
C GLY A 27 -16.73 -5.62 25.26
N HIS A 28 -15.58 -6.25 24.99
CA HIS A 28 -15.00 -7.28 25.87
C HIS A 28 -14.70 -6.73 27.27
N LEU A 29 -15.02 -7.54 28.30
CA LEU A 29 -14.72 -7.17 29.68
C LEU A 29 -13.22 -7.37 29.91
N GLU A 30 -12.53 -6.26 30.12
CA GLU A 30 -11.10 -6.25 30.38
C GLU A 30 -10.78 -6.93 31.72
N LYS A 31 -9.71 -7.71 31.73
CA LYS A 31 -9.22 -8.41 32.92
C LYS A 31 -7.96 -7.73 33.44
N ARG A 32 -7.47 -8.19 34.60
CA ARG A 32 -6.24 -7.68 35.23
C ARG A 32 -5.05 -7.63 34.26
N LYS A 33 -4.87 -8.65 33.42
CA LYS A 33 -3.78 -8.69 32.42
C LYS A 33 -3.90 -7.54 31.41
N ASP A 34 -5.10 -7.33 30.87
CA ASP A 34 -5.38 -6.25 29.91
C ASP A 34 -5.18 -4.87 30.55
N TYR A 35 -5.61 -4.72 31.81
CA TYR A 35 -5.38 -3.50 32.59
C TYR A 35 -3.89 -3.20 32.76
N LEU A 36 -3.08 -4.20 33.11
CA LEU A 36 -1.64 -4.02 33.30
C LEU A 36 -0.96 -3.57 32.00
N GLN A 37 -1.29 -4.19 30.87
CA GLN A 37 -0.78 -3.78 29.56
C GLN A 37 -1.19 -2.33 29.24
N ARG A 38 -2.48 -2.00 29.41
CA ARG A 38 -2.97 -0.64 29.17
C ARG A 38 -2.32 0.40 30.08
N ALA A 39 -2.12 0.09 31.36
CA ALA A 39 -1.48 0.99 32.31
C ALA A 39 -0.02 1.26 31.94
N LYS A 40 0.70 0.22 31.49
CA LYS A 40 2.07 0.35 30.96
C LYS A 40 2.09 1.26 29.73
N ASP A 41 1.26 0.98 28.72
CA ASP A 41 1.18 1.77 27.50
C ASP A 41 0.82 3.25 27.78
N TYR A 42 -0.09 3.49 28.73
CA TYR A 42 -0.45 4.84 29.15
C TYR A 42 0.72 5.59 29.79
N ASN A 43 1.45 4.92 30.70
CA ASN A 43 2.60 5.52 31.37
C ASN A 43 3.73 5.84 30.38
N GLU A 44 4.02 4.94 29.44
CA GLU A 44 5.02 5.17 28.38
C GLU A 44 4.66 6.39 27.52
N LYS A 45 3.40 6.50 27.09
CA LYS A 45 2.91 7.66 26.32
C LYS A 45 2.98 8.95 27.14
N LYS A 46 2.61 8.89 28.42
CA LYS A 46 2.68 10.04 29.34
C LYS A 46 4.11 10.52 29.52
N GLU A 47 5.06 9.61 29.70
CA GLU A 47 6.48 9.96 29.82
C GLU A 47 7.04 10.57 28.53
N LYS A 48 6.69 10.00 27.37
CA LYS A 48 7.05 10.56 26.07
C LYS A 48 6.55 11.99 25.89
N LEU A 49 5.29 12.26 26.23
CA LEU A 49 4.70 13.60 26.17
C LEU A 49 5.41 14.58 27.12
N ARG A 50 5.78 14.14 28.33
CA ARG A 50 6.53 14.98 29.27
C ARG A 50 7.91 15.34 28.73
N LYS A 51 8.60 14.40 28.07
CA LYS A 51 9.89 14.65 27.44
C LYS A 51 9.77 15.66 26.31
N LEU A 52 8.83 15.45 25.38
CA LEU A 52 8.56 16.36 24.27
C LEU A 52 8.21 17.78 24.75
N LYS A 53 7.42 17.89 25.83
CA LYS A 53 7.08 19.19 26.43
C LYS A 53 8.32 19.92 26.96
N ARG A 54 9.25 19.19 27.59
CA ARG A 54 10.50 19.78 28.08
C ARG A 54 11.38 20.24 26.92
N GLU A 55 11.58 19.39 25.92
CA GLU A 55 12.34 19.72 24.71
C GLU A 55 11.75 20.94 23.98
N ALA A 56 10.42 21.07 23.93
CA ALA A 56 9.75 22.22 23.34
C ALA A 56 9.96 23.52 24.14
N LEU A 57 10.06 23.44 25.48
CA LEU A 57 10.35 24.60 26.34
C LEU A 57 11.81 25.03 26.27
N ASP A 58 12.72 24.07 26.12
CA ASP A 58 14.16 24.30 26.02
C ASP A 58 14.60 24.70 24.59
N ARG A 59 13.66 24.86 23.65
CA ARG A 59 13.93 25.17 22.25
C ARG A 59 14.58 26.56 22.10
N ASN A 60 15.70 26.61 21.39
CA ASN A 60 16.38 27.84 21.05
C ASN A 60 15.77 28.48 19.77
N PRO A 61 15.30 29.75 19.80
CA PRO A 61 14.68 30.39 18.63
C PRO A 61 15.64 30.65 17.47
N ASP A 62 16.95 30.69 17.70
CA ASP A 62 17.96 30.92 16.65
C ASP A 62 18.53 29.61 16.04
N GLU A 63 18.10 28.44 16.54
CA GLU A 63 18.64 27.16 16.10
C GLU A 63 18.36 26.92 14.62
N PHE A 64 19.43 26.66 13.86
CA PHE A 64 19.35 26.36 12.43
C PHE A 64 19.90 24.96 12.10
N HIS A 65 19.09 24.18 11.37
CA HIS A 65 19.47 22.91 10.76
C HIS A 65 19.31 23.01 9.24
N PHE A 66 20.26 22.47 8.48
CA PHE A 66 20.22 22.49 7.01
C PHE A 66 18.96 21.82 6.41
N HIS A 67 18.32 20.90 7.14
CA HIS A 67 17.06 20.27 6.74
C HIS A 67 15.87 21.24 6.70
N MET A 68 15.94 22.37 7.41
CA MET A 68 14.90 23.41 7.37
C MET A 68 14.82 24.13 6.01
N VAL A 69 15.84 24.00 5.14
CA VAL A 69 15.78 24.52 3.77
C VAL A 69 14.86 23.68 2.88
N ARG A 70 14.75 22.37 3.17
CA ARG A 70 13.93 21.40 2.41
C ARG A 70 12.66 21.01 3.14
N SER A 71 12.27 21.76 4.16
CA SER A 71 11.02 21.54 4.87
C SER A 71 10.36 22.86 5.21
N ARG A 72 9.03 22.83 5.33
CA ARG A 72 8.24 24.01 5.66
C ARG A 72 7.29 23.69 6.81
N ILE A 73 7.00 24.70 7.60
CA ILE A 73 5.93 24.65 8.60
C ILE A 73 4.70 25.25 7.90
N ALA A 74 3.60 24.50 7.85
CA ALA A 74 2.34 24.99 7.27
C ALA A 74 1.63 25.97 8.22
N GLU A 75 0.58 26.63 7.74
CA GLU A 75 -0.20 27.62 8.51
C GLU A 75 -0.83 27.02 9.78
N ASP A 76 -1.05 25.71 9.80
CA ASP A 76 -1.53 24.91 10.93
C ASP A 76 -0.44 24.56 11.95
N GLY A 77 0.82 24.91 11.68
CA GLY A 77 1.97 24.63 12.54
C GLY A 77 2.55 23.22 12.38
N MET A 78 2.06 22.41 11.43
CA MET A 78 2.60 21.07 11.17
C MET A 78 3.85 21.13 10.27
N HIS A 79 4.82 20.25 10.54
CA HIS A 79 6.02 20.10 9.72
C HIS A 79 5.72 19.28 8.47
N HIS A 80 6.05 19.83 7.31
CA HIS A 80 5.96 19.15 6.03
C HIS A 80 7.31 19.14 5.33
N GLU A 81 7.70 17.97 4.82
CA GLU A 81 8.84 17.84 3.92
C GLU A 81 8.48 18.41 2.54
N LEU A 82 9.38 19.22 1.99
CA LEU A 82 9.29 19.60 0.58
C LEU A 82 9.88 18.43 -0.20
N THR A 83 9.01 17.59 -0.75
CA THR A 83 9.43 16.63 -1.77
C THR A 83 10.04 17.44 -2.90
N PRO A 84 11.28 17.15 -3.33
CA PRO A 84 11.82 17.77 -4.53
C PRO A 84 10.81 17.52 -5.65
N GLU A 85 10.34 18.58 -6.29
CA GLU A 85 9.63 18.38 -7.55
C GLU A 85 10.58 17.61 -8.47
N PRO A 86 10.11 16.55 -9.14
CA PRO A 86 10.93 15.86 -10.12
C PRO A 86 11.42 16.92 -11.12
N ASP A 87 12.69 16.87 -11.48
CA ASP A 87 13.25 17.80 -12.47
C ASP A 87 12.30 17.89 -13.66
N GLU A 88 11.92 19.10 -14.07
CA GLU A 88 11.08 19.29 -15.23
C GLU A 88 11.78 18.67 -16.44
N ASP A 89 11.30 17.50 -16.87
CA ASP A 89 11.90 16.77 -17.97
C ASP A 89 12.03 17.70 -19.18
N THR A 90 13.22 17.72 -19.77
CA THR A 90 13.44 18.43 -21.04
C THR A 90 12.41 17.93 -22.05
N LYS A 91 11.92 18.78 -22.95
CA LYS A 91 10.94 18.39 -23.98
C LYS A 91 11.35 17.11 -24.74
N LEU A 92 12.64 16.89 -24.92
CA LEU A 92 13.19 15.67 -25.53
C LEU A 92 13.02 14.43 -24.64
N GLN A 93 13.26 14.55 -23.33
CA GLN A 93 13.09 13.46 -22.36
C GLN A 93 11.63 13.03 -22.25
N LYS A 94 10.69 13.99 -22.21
CA LYS A 94 9.23 13.72 -22.25
C LYS A 94 8.86 12.92 -23.49
N LYS A 95 9.26 13.39 -24.68
CA LYS A 95 9.03 12.67 -25.96
C LYS A 95 9.65 11.27 -25.98
N LEU A 96 10.84 11.11 -25.40
CA LEU A 96 11.50 9.81 -25.34
C LEU A 96 10.76 8.83 -24.40
N ALA A 97 10.20 9.33 -23.29
CA ALA A 97 9.36 8.54 -22.41
C ALA A 97 8.11 8.05 -23.15
N ASP A 98 7.41 8.94 -23.87
CA ASP A 98 6.23 8.58 -24.68
C ASP A 98 6.56 7.46 -25.70
N VAL A 99 7.71 7.57 -26.38
CA VAL A 99 8.15 6.55 -27.34
C VAL A 99 8.43 5.20 -26.67
N LYS A 100 9.00 5.19 -25.47
CA LYS A 100 9.26 3.95 -24.70
C LYS A 100 7.94 3.28 -24.30
N ASP A 101 6.97 4.07 -23.85
CA ASP A 101 5.66 3.56 -23.44
C ASP A 101 4.89 2.98 -24.64
N LEU A 102 4.88 3.69 -25.78
CA LEU A 102 4.29 3.18 -27.03
C LEU A 102 4.93 1.86 -27.47
N LYS A 103 6.25 1.75 -27.35
CA LYS A 103 6.98 0.50 -27.68
C LYS A 103 6.61 -0.63 -26.73
N TYR A 104 6.48 -0.34 -25.44
CA TYR A 104 6.07 -1.32 -24.43
C TYR A 104 4.65 -1.84 -24.70
N VAL A 105 3.69 -0.94 -24.93
CA VAL A 105 2.30 -1.31 -25.24
C VAL A 105 2.23 -2.15 -26.50
N ARG A 106 2.92 -1.74 -27.59
CA ARG A 106 2.98 -2.54 -28.82
C ARG A 106 3.58 -3.93 -28.59
N HIS A 107 4.64 -4.00 -27.78
CA HIS A 107 5.27 -5.27 -27.43
C HIS A 107 4.32 -6.19 -26.64
N ARG A 108 3.62 -5.63 -25.64
CA ARG A 108 2.60 -6.33 -24.86
C ARG A 108 1.46 -6.87 -25.73
N LEU A 109 0.92 -6.04 -26.63
CA LEU A 109 -0.09 -6.46 -27.60
C LEU A 109 0.41 -7.60 -28.49
N ASN A 110 1.65 -7.55 -28.97
CA ASN A 110 2.21 -8.62 -29.78
C ASN A 110 2.36 -9.94 -29.03
N ILE A 111 2.65 -9.90 -27.73
CA ILE A 111 2.68 -11.10 -26.89
C ILE A 111 1.26 -11.64 -26.71
N GLU A 112 0.31 -10.78 -26.35
CA GLU A 112 -1.08 -11.16 -26.12
C GLU A 112 -1.73 -11.71 -27.39
N ASN A 113 -1.47 -11.11 -28.55
CA ASN A 113 -1.93 -11.61 -29.85
C ASN A 113 -1.35 -13.00 -30.15
N LYS A 114 -0.07 -13.26 -29.84
CA LYS A 114 0.51 -14.60 -30.01
C LYS A 114 -0.15 -15.63 -29.09
N VAL A 115 -0.44 -15.25 -27.84
CA VAL A 115 -1.18 -16.10 -26.90
C VAL A 115 -2.59 -16.37 -27.43
N ALA A 116 -3.32 -15.34 -27.86
CA ALA A 116 -4.65 -15.47 -28.45
C ALA A 116 -4.63 -16.40 -29.67
N ILE A 117 -3.72 -16.21 -30.62
CA ILE A 117 -3.54 -17.07 -31.81
C ILE A 117 -3.21 -18.51 -31.41
N SER A 118 -2.40 -18.73 -30.37
CA SER A 118 -2.11 -20.09 -29.89
C SER A 118 -3.32 -20.79 -29.23
N LEU A 119 -4.31 -20.02 -28.76
CA LEU A 119 -5.54 -20.50 -28.14
C LEU A 119 -6.71 -20.65 -29.14
N THR A 120 -6.67 -19.95 -30.28
CA THR A 120 -7.70 -20.04 -31.33
C THR A 120 -7.89 -21.42 -32.00
N PRO A 121 -6.94 -22.38 -32.05
CA PRO A 121 -7.24 -23.72 -32.59
C PRO A 121 -8.18 -24.53 -31.69
N PHE A 122 -8.33 -24.16 -30.41
CA PHE A 122 -9.26 -24.83 -29.49
C PHE A 122 -10.70 -24.30 -29.64
N THR A 123 -10.87 -23.01 -29.94
CA THR A 123 -12.19 -22.38 -30.09
C THR A 123 -12.73 -22.44 -31.52
N SER A 124 -11.86 -22.50 -32.55
CA SER A 124 -12.29 -22.56 -33.96
C SER A 124 -12.90 -23.91 -34.32
N ASN A 125 -12.43 -25.00 -33.71
CA ASN A 125 -12.95 -26.36 -33.96
C ASN A 125 -14.37 -26.55 -33.40
N LEU A 126 -14.68 -25.94 -32.25
CA LEU A 126 -16.03 -25.98 -31.69
C LEU A 126 -16.97 -24.95 -32.35
N PHE A 127 -16.46 -23.79 -32.77
CA PHE A 127 -17.25 -22.77 -33.45
C PHE A 127 -17.66 -23.19 -34.88
N CYS A 128 -16.76 -23.77 -35.68
CA CYS A 128 -17.07 -24.25 -37.04
C CYS A 128 -18.08 -25.42 -37.05
N MET A 129 -18.05 -26.29 -36.03
CA MET A 129 -19.00 -27.40 -35.92
C MET A 129 -20.41 -26.98 -35.49
N VAL A 130 -20.58 -25.83 -34.84
CA VAL A 130 -21.88 -25.40 -34.27
C VAL A 130 -22.54 -24.27 -35.08
N VAL A 131 -21.75 -23.40 -35.73
CA VAL A 131 -22.23 -22.34 -36.62
C VAL A 131 -21.48 -22.50 -37.94
N GLY A 132 -22.10 -23.17 -38.92
CA GLY A 132 -21.50 -23.51 -40.22
C GLY A 132 -21.20 -22.30 -41.11
N PHE A 133 -20.30 -21.42 -40.68
CA PHE A 133 -19.73 -20.33 -41.48
C PHE A 133 -18.46 -20.83 -42.19
N ASN A 134 -18.50 -20.83 -43.53
CA ASN A 134 -17.36 -21.16 -44.36
C ASN A 134 -16.26 -20.10 -44.23
N LEU A 135 -15.01 -20.53 -44.04
CA LEU A 135 -13.82 -19.66 -43.90
C LEU A 135 -13.43 -18.90 -45.18
N ASN A 136 -14.22 -18.96 -46.25
CA ASN A 136 -13.97 -18.23 -47.49
C ASN A 136 -14.66 -16.86 -47.57
N ASP A 137 -15.54 -16.51 -46.63
CA ASP A 137 -16.34 -15.26 -46.70
C ASP A 137 -15.79 -14.12 -45.81
N LEU A 138 -14.65 -14.31 -45.14
CA LEU A 138 -13.94 -13.25 -44.42
C LEU A 138 -12.57 -13.03 -45.06
N VAL A 139 -12.59 -12.55 -46.31
CA VAL A 139 -11.49 -11.74 -46.86
C VAL A 139 -11.51 -10.42 -46.09
N LEU A 140 -10.86 -10.39 -44.94
CA LEU A 140 -10.35 -9.15 -44.36
C LEU A 140 -8.94 -8.95 -44.93
N PRO A 141 -8.70 -7.89 -45.71
CA PRO A 141 -7.46 -7.71 -46.44
C PRO A 141 -6.29 -7.62 -45.48
N ALA A 142 -5.32 -8.50 -45.73
CA ALA A 142 -3.98 -8.38 -45.20
C ALA A 142 -3.38 -7.03 -45.64
N LEU A 143 -2.98 -6.23 -44.65
CA LEU A 143 -1.64 -5.65 -44.61
C LEU A 143 -1.15 -4.95 -45.90
N GLU A 144 -1.69 -3.77 -46.23
CA GLU A 144 -0.84 -2.74 -46.85
C GLU A 144 -0.11 -1.99 -45.72
N ILE A 145 1.04 -2.52 -45.32
CA ILE A 145 2.12 -1.69 -44.76
C ILE A 145 3.28 -1.80 -45.75
N SER A 146 3.09 -1.15 -46.89
CA SER A 146 4.17 -0.69 -47.76
C SER A 146 3.96 0.80 -47.95
N GLY A 147 4.91 1.60 -47.51
CA GLY A 147 4.84 3.05 -47.59
C GLY A 147 5.75 3.68 -46.55
N CYS A 148 6.98 3.97 -47.00
CA CYS A 148 7.94 4.98 -46.53
C CYS A 148 8.25 5.08 -45.02
#